data_AF-A0A4R4BKR8-F1
#
_entry.id   AF-A0A4R4BKR8-F1
#
_cell.length_a   1.000
_cell.length_b   1.000
_cell.length_c   1.000
_cell.angle_alpha   90.00
_cell.angle_beta   90.00
_cell.angle_gamma   90.00
#
_symmetry.space_group_name_H-M   'P 1'
#
loop_
_entity.id
_entity.type
_entity.pdbx_description
1 polymer ?
#
loop_
_entity_poly.entity_id
_entity_poly.type
_entity_poly.pdbx_seq_one_letter_code
_entity_poly.pdbx_strand_id
1 'polypeptide(L)' 'MYQFILNMWFMKKADETYVRACAAKGYLTQQEMDAILITPQLKS' A
#
# COMPACT_ATOMS: atom_id res chain seq x y z
N MET A 1 -8.55 -3.93 5.12
CA MET A 1 -7.61 -4.17 4.01
C MET A 1 -6.40 -3.24 4.06
N TYR A 2 -6.58 -1.96 4.39
CA TYR A 2 -5.50 -0.98 4.59
C TYR A 2 -4.29 -1.48 5.38
N GLN A 3 -4.49 -1.88 6.65
CA GLN A 3 -3.40 -2.39 7.50
C GLN A 3 -2.67 -3.61 6.92
N PHE A 4 -3.38 -4.47 6.19
CA PHE A 4 -2.78 -5.65 5.57
C PHE A 4 -1.85 -5.27 4.41
N ILE A 5 -2.30 -4.35 3.55
CA ILE A 5 -1.51 -3.85 2.41
C ILE A 5 -0.35 -2.98 2.91
N LEU A 6 -0.57 -2.18 3.95
CA LEU A 6 0.48 -1.42 4.62
C LEU A 6 1.57 -2.34 5.20
N ASN A 7 1.19 -3.45 5.84
CA ASN A 7 2.16 -4.44 6.31
C ASN A 7 2.92 -5.10 5.15
N MET A 8 2.25 -5.42 4.03
CA MET A 8 2.94 -5.92 2.83
C MET A 8 3.91 -4.89 2.24
N TRP A 9 3.54 -3.61 2.25
CA TRP A 9 4.38 -2.50 1.81
C TRP A 9 5.63 -2.37 2.68
N PHE A 10 5.47 -2.39 4.01
CA PHE A 10 6.61 -2.39 4.93
C PHE A 10 7.53 -3.59 4.73
N MET A 11 6.97 -4.78 4.48
CA MET A 11 7.73 -6.01 4.21
C MET A 11 8.36 -6.05 2.80
N LYS A 12 8.21 -5.00 1.98
CA LYS A 12 8.61 -4.97 0.56
C LYS A 12 8.01 -6.10 -0.28
N LYS A 13 6.83 -6.59 0.12
CA LYS A 13 6.04 -7.56 -0.64
C LYS A 13 4.97 -6.90 -1.51
N ALA A 14 4.82 -5.58 -1.40
CA ALA A 14 3.93 -4.77 -2.21
C ALA A 14 4.69 -3.56 -2.74
N ASP A 15 4.52 -3.28 -4.03
CA ASP A 15 5.07 -2.12 -4.74
C ASP A 15 3.96 -1.12 -5.09
N GLU A 16 4.34 0.06 -5.58
CA GLU A 16 3.40 1.16 -5.85
C GLU A 16 2.28 0.73 -6.82
N THR A 17 2.65 -0.06 -7.82
CA THR A 17 1.72 -0.66 -8.78
C THR A 17 0.69 -1.57 -8.10
N TYR A 18 1.11 -2.35 -7.10
CA TYR A 18 0.23 -3.24 -6.35
C TYR A 18 -0.76 -2.44 -5.49
N VAL A 19 -0.28 -1.43 -4.76
CA VAL A 19 -1.11 -0.57 -3.91
C VAL A 19 -2.16 0.17 -4.76
N ARG A 20 -1.76 0.71 -5.92
CA ARG A 20 -2.69 1.34 -6.88
C ARG A 20 -3.70 0.35 -7.45
N ALA A 21 -3.28 -0.87 -7.79
CA ALA A 21 -4.20 -1.90 -8.28
C ALA A 21 -5.22 -2.31 -7.20
N CYS A 22 -4.82 -2.37 -5.93
CA CYS A 22 -5.72 -2.62 -4.81
C CYS A 22 -6.73 -1.48 -4.62
N ALA A 23 -6.32 -0.23 -4.78
CA ALA A 23 -7.23 0.92 -4.77
C ALA A 23 -8.21 0.88 -5.95
N ALA A 24 -7.73 0.59 -7.16
CA ALA A 24 -8.58 0.45 -8.35
C ALA A 24 -9.63 -0.68 -8.23
N LYS A 25 -9.30 -1.74 -7.49
CA LYS A 25 -10.22 -2.85 -7.17
C LYS A 25 -11.18 -2.54 -6.02
N GLY A 26 -11.07 -1.38 -5.37
CA GLY A 26 -11.92 -0.97 -4.25
C GLY A 26 -11.54 -1.58 -2.90
N TYR A 27 -10.34 -2.18 -2.77
CA TYR A 27 -9.84 -2.68 -1.48
C TYR A 27 -9.28 -1.57 -0.58
N LEU A 28 -8.98 -0.42 -1.17
CA LEU A 28 -8.46 0.79 -0.52
C LEU A 28 -9.21 1.99 -1.08
N THR A 29 -9.40 2.99 -0.24
CA THR A 29 -9.76 4.35 -0.69
C THR A 29 -8.52 5.05 -1.27
N GLN A 30 -8.73 6.13 -2.04
CA GLN A 30 -7.59 6.90 -2.56
C GLN A 30 -6.74 7.51 -1.44
N GLN A 31 -7.36 8.01 -0.36
CA GLN A 31 -6.62 8.53 0.81
C GLN A 31 -5.74 7.46 1.47
N GLU A 32 -6.24 6.23 1.60
CA GLU A 32 -5.47 5.11 2.15
C GLU A 32 -4.32 4.71 1.22
N MET A 33 -4.56 4.67 -0.09
CA MET A 33 -3.50 4.43 -1.08
C MET A 33 -2.39 5.47 -0.95
N ASP A 34 -2.74 6.76 -0.95
CA ASP A 34 -1.77 7.85 -0.81
C ASP A 34 -1.01 7.74 0.52
N ALA A 35 -1.68 7.41 1.62
CA ALA A 35 -1.01 7.20 2.91
C ALA A 35 0.04 6.07 2.86
N ILE A 36 -0.24 4.97 2.17
CA ILE A 36 0.73 3.87 1.98
C ILE A 36 1.90 4.34 1.13
N LEU A 37 1.65 5.02 0.01
CA LEU A 37 2.70 5.47 -0.91
C LEU A 37 3.64 6.51 -0.30
N ILE A 38 3.12 7.35 0.61
CA ILE A 38 3.92 8.33 1.37
C ILE A 38 4.72 7.66 2.49
N THR A 39 4.25 6.51 2.99
CA THR A 39 4.93 5.78 4.05
C THR A 39 6.24 5.18 3.52
N PRO A 40 7.41 5.46 4.12
CA PRO A 40 8.65 4.85 3.68
C PRO A 40 8.64 3.34 3.93
N GLN A 41 8.97 2.55 2.90
CA GLN A 41 9.19 1.11 3.07
C GLN A 41 10.35 0.87 4.04
N LEU A 42 10.31 -0.24 4.78
CA LEU A 42 11.37 -0.58 5.71
C LEU A 42 12.68 -0.73 4.92
N LYS A 43 13.62 0.20 5.14
CA LYS A 43 14.98 0.04 4.64
C LYS A 43 15.61 -1.09 5.46
N SER A 44 15.83 -2.22 4.80
CA SER A 44 16.72 -3.26 5.33
C SER A 44 18.14 -2.76 5.43
#